data_AF-A0A9E2NXW2-F1
#
_entry.id   AF-A0A9E2NXW2-F1
#
_cell.length_a   1.000
_cell.length_b   1.000
_cell.length_c   1.000
_cell.angle_alpha   90.00
_cell.angle_beta   90.00
_cell.angle_gamma   90.00
#
_symmetry.space_group_name_H-M   'P 1'
#
loop_
_entity.id
_entity.type
_entity.pdbx_description
1 polymer ?
#
loop_
_entity_poly.entity_id
_entity_poly.type
_entity_poly.pdbx_seq_one_letter_code
_entity_poly.pdbx_strand_id
1 'polypeptide(L)'
;LNIVSDRLSSYTIPTKVVFNESKHIKVQSWYDDITNNLIESFFKRFKHKYKTCHGFKSEASVQALLQGFFFFYNYIIPHSSLNGETPARLVGVSYSELQRSNLLLF
;
A
#
# COMPACT_ATOMS: atom_id res chain seq x y z
N LEU A 1 -4.01 -9.99 15.11
CA LEU A 1 -3.53 -9.03 14.09
C LEU A 1 -2.81 -7.88 14.81
N ASN A 2 -1.66 -7.43 14.30
CA ASN A 2 -0.93 -6.28 14.87
C ASN A 2 -1.07 -5.10 13.91
N ILE A 3 -1.46 -3.94 14.43
CA ILE A 3 -1.55 -2.69 13.65
C ILE A 3 -0.42 -1.78 14.12
N VAL A 4 0.42 -1.36 13.18
CA VAL A 4 1.57 -0.49 13.46
C VAL A 4 1.28 0.90 12.92
N SER A 5 1.43 1.93 13.75
CA SER A 5 1.33 3.34 13.33
C SER A 5 2.35 4.21 14.04
N ASP A 6 2.41 5.49 13.65
CA ASP A 6 3.13 6.50 14.41
C ASP A 6 2.45 6.80 15.77
N ARG A 7 3.01 7.77 16.50
CA ARG A 7 2.55 8.18 17.83
C ARG A 7 1.45 9.26 17.81
N LEU A 8 0.95 9.65 16.65
CA LEU A 8 -0.07 10.68 16.56
C LEU A 8 -1.32 10.24 17.32
N SER A 9 -1.79 11.08 18.23
CA SER A 9 -2.89 10.77 19.15
C SER A 9 -4.17 10.38 18.41
N SER A 10 -4.38 10.94 17.21
CA SER A 10 -5.53 10.66 16.33
C SER A 10 -5.69 9.20 15.98
N TYR A 11 -4.64 8.37 16.00
CA TYR A 11 -4.74 6.94 15.70
C TYR A 11 -5.19 6.07 16.88
N THR A 12 -5.11 6.57 18.11
CA THR A 12 -5.35 5.75 19.31
C THR A 12 -6.82 5.34 19.45
N ILE A 13 -7.75 6.29 19.26
CA ILE A 13 -9.19 6.02 19.40
C ILE A 13 -9.71 5.17 18.22
N PRO A 14 -9.48 5.55 16.95
CA PRO A 14 -10.00 4.80 15.81
C PRO A 14 -9.46 3.38 15.72
N THR A 15 -8.17 3.16 16.04
CA THR A 15 -7.61 1.80 15.99
C THR A 15 -8.30 0.90 17.00
N LYS A 16 -8.59 1.41 18.22
CA LYS A 16 -9.30 0.64 19.25
C LYS A 16 -10.77 0.39 18.89
N VAL A 17 -11.44 1.37 18.27
CA VAL A 17 -12.85 1.27 17.91
C VAL A 17 -13.07 0.36 16.70
N VAL A 18 -12.27 0.52 15.65
CA VAL A 18 -12.42 -0.21 14.38
C VAL A 18 -11.78 -1.59 14.45
N PHE A 19 -10.64 -1.72 15.14
CA PHE A 19 -9.85 -2.94 15.21
C PHE A 19 -9.67 -3.39 16.67
N ASN A 20 -10.79 -3.55 17.38
CA ASN A 20 -10.85 -3.88 18.81
C ASN A 20 -10.04 -5.14 19.20
N GLU A 21 -9.98 -6.15 18.34
CA GLU A 21 -9.24 -7.40 18.54
C GLU A 21 -7.74 -7.30 18.18
N SER A 22 -7.30 -6.18 17.61
CA SER A 22 -5.92 -5.99 17.15
C SER A 22 -5.07 -5.31 18.21
N LYS A 23 -3.79 -5.74 18.30
CA LYS A 23 -2.81 -5.04 19.12
C LYS A 23 -2.31 -3.81 18.37
N HIS A 24 -2.59 -2.62 18.90
CA HIS A 24 -2.03 -1.37 18.37
C HIS A 24 -0.61 -1.17 18.89
N ILE A 25 0.35 -1.13 17.97
CA ILE A 25 1.77 -0.89 18.22
C ILE A 25 2.11 0.51 17.70
N LYS A 26 2.57 1.37 18.61
CA LYS A 26 3.04 2.71 18.26
C LYS A 26 4.55 2.66 18.16
N VAL A 27 5.11 2.95 16.97
CA VAL A 27 6.56 2.94 16.76
C VAL A 27 7.20 3.96 17.70
N GLN A 28 8.21 3.53 18.47
CA GLN A 28 8.76 4.34 19.54
C GLN A 28 10.09 5.00 19.19
N SER A 29 10.97 4.24 18.56
CA SER A 29 12.31 4.62 18.17
C SER A 29 12.63 4.09 16.79
N TRP A 30 13.59 4.72 16.14
CA TRP A 30 14.14 4.27 14.86
C TRP A 30 14.98 2.98 14.99
N TYR A 31 15.43 2.67 16.21
CA TYR A 31 16.14 1.44 16.55
C TYR A 31 15.21 0.25 16.85
N ASP A 32 13.90 0.45 16.89
CA ASP A 32 12.97 -0.63 17.21
C ASP A 32 12.91 -1.64 16.05
N ASP A 33 12.79 -2.93 16.39
CA ASP A 33 12.63 -4.00 15.41
C ASP A 33 11.34 -3.84 14.56
N ILE A 34 10.34 -3.13 15.10
CA ILE A 34 9.07 -2.85 14.45
C ILE A 34 9.09 -1.41 13.94
N THR A 35 9.18 -1.25 12.62
CA THR A 35 9.27 0.06 11.95
C THR A 35 8.05 0.33 11.07
N ASN A 36 7.78 1.61 10.82
CA ASN A 36 6.80 2.07 9.83
C ASN A 36 7.43 2.25 8.43
N ASN A 37 8.69 1.84 8.23
CA ASN A 37 9.45 2.04 6.99
C ASN A 37 8.75 1.49 5.74
N LEU A 38 8.03 0.37 5.89
CA LEU A 38 7.29 -0.25 4.79
C LEU A 38 6.20 0.69 4.25
N ILE A 39 5.36 1.23 5.14
CA ILE A 39 4.27 2.13 4.75
C ILE A 39 4.80 3.50 4.30
N GLU A 40 5.91 3.98 4.89
CA GLU A 40 6.58 5.18 4.42
C GLU A 40 7.14 5.03 2.99
N SER A 41 7.80 3.90 2.71
CA SER A 41 8.33 3.59 1.38
C SER A 41 7.21 3.48 0.34
N PHE A 42 6.09 2.86 0.72
CA PHE A 42 4.88 2.80 -0.10
C PHE A 42 4.38 4.22 -0.44
N PHE A 43 4.13 5.06 0.55
CA PHE A 43 3.63 6.42 0.33
C PHE A 43 4.63 7.31 -0.41
N LYS A 44 5.95 7.08 -0.25
CA LYS A 44 6.97 7.78 -1.04
C LYS A 44 6.84 7.47 -2.53
N ARG A 45 6.66 6.19 -2.89
CA ARG A 45 6.41 5.78 -4.30
C ARG A 45 5.11 6.37 -4.83
N PHE A 46 4.04 6.33 -4.03
CA PHE A 46 2.76 6.92 -4.39
C PHE A 46 2.88 8.43 -4.64
N LYS A 47 3.47 9.18 -3.70
CA LYS A 47 3.68 10.63 -3.82
C LYS A 47 4.54 10.98 -5.04
N HIS A 48 5.55 10.16 -5.38
CA HIS A 48 6.35 10.37 -6.58
C HIS A 48 5.48 10.28 -7.84
N LYS A 49 4.66 9.23 -7.98
CA LYS A 49 3.74 9.07 -9.11
C LYS A 49 2.68 10.18 -9.15
N TYR A 50 2.05 10.44 -8.02
CA TYR A 50 1.07 11.52 -7.84
C TYR A 50 1.61 12.88 -8.28
N LYS A 51 2.82 13.26 -7.84
CA LYS A 51 3.45 14.55 -8.18
C LYS A 51 3.71 14.71 -9.68
N THR A 52 3.99 13.61 -10.38
CA THR A 52 4.20 13.62 -11.84
C THR A 52 2.89 13.62 -12.63
N CYS A 53 1.77 13.26 -12.01
CA CYS A 53 0.47 13.29 -12.66
C CYS A 53 -0.13 14.70 -12.55
N HIS A 54 -0.48 15.29 -13.69
CA HIS A 54 -1.21 16.55 -13.77
C HIS A 54 -2.69 16.30 -14.06
N GLY A 55 -3.55 17.27 -13.77
CA GLY A 55 -4.96 17.21 -14.20
C GLY A 55 -5.95 16.59 -13.21
N PHE A 56 -5.71 16.72 -11.89
CA PHE A 56 -6.70 16.40 -10.84
C PHE A 56 -7.85 17.42 -10.80
N LYS A 57 -8.61 17.50 -11.90
CA LYS A 57 -9.70 18.49 -12.06
C LYS A 57 -11.07 17.90 -11.70
N SER A 58 -11.15 16.60 -11.44
CA SER A 58 -12.37 15.91 -11.06
C SER A 58 -12.09 14.72 -10.13
N GLU A 59 -13.08 14.35 -9.32
CA GLU A 59 -13.02 13.13 -8.50
C GLU A 59 -12.73 11.88 -9.34
N ALA A 60 -13.35 11.77 -10.51
CA ALA A 60 -13.11 10.67 -11.46
C ALA A 60 -11.62 10.57 -11.87
N SER A 61 -10.95 11.70 -12.11
CA SER A 61 -9.51 11.71 -12.43
C SER A 61 -8.64 11.22 -11.28
N VAL A 62 -9.01 11.56 -10.04
CA VAL A 62 -8.32 11.09 -8.82
C VAL A 62 -8.55 9.59 -8.63
N GLN A 63 -9.79 9.13 -8.79
CA GLN A 63 -10.14 7.73 -8.66
C GLN A 63 -9.41 6.87 -9.71
N ALA A 64 -9.35 7.31 -10.96
CA ALA A 64 -8.59 6.65 -12.02
C ALA A 64 -7.10 6.55 -11.67
N LEU A 65 -6.49 7.61 -11.12
CA LEU A 65 -5.10 7.53 -10.66
C LEU A 65 -4.92 6.50 -9.54
N LEU A 66 -5.79 6.53 -8.52
CA LEU A 66 -5.69 5.63 -7.37
C LEU A 66 -5.84 4.17 -7.81
N GLN A 67 -6.87 3.88 -8.60
CA GLN A 67 -7.12 2.55 -9.15
C GLN A 67 -5.94 2.07 -9.99
N GLY A 68 -5.45 2.89 -10.92
CA GLY A 68 -4.27 2.56 -11.71
C GLY A 68 -3.06 2.30 -10.81
N PHE A 69 -2.76 3.19 -9.87
CA PHE A 69 -1.60 3.01 -8.99
C PHE A 69 -1.67 1.71 -8.19
N PHE A 70 -2.80 1.43 -7.52
CA PHE A 70 -2.93 0.22 -6.70
C PHE A 70 -2.94 -1.04 -7.55
N PHE A 71 -3.54 -1.00 -8.74
CA PHE A 71 -3.56 -2.12 -9.67
C PHE A 71 -2.14 -2.50 -10.11
N PHE A 72 -1.38 -1.52 -10.61
CA PHE A 72 0.00 -1.76 -11.03
C PHE A 72 0.89 -2.20 -9.87
N TYR A 73 0.73 -1.60 -8.69
CA TYR A 73 1.50 -1.97 -7.51
C TYR A 73 1.20 -3.40 -7.05
N ASN A 74 -0.07 -3.82 -7.01
CA ASN A 74 -0.44 -5.12 -6.44
C ASN A 74 -0.31 -6.28 -7.44
N TYR A 75 -0.53 -6.06 -8.74
CA TYR A 75 -0.70 -7.14 -9.72
C TYR A 75 0.33 -7.17 -10.85
N ILE A 76 0.95 -6.03 -11.19
CA ILE A 76 1.82 -5.93 -12.39
C ILE A 76 3.29 -5.85 -12.02
N ILE A 77 3.66 -4.89 -11.15
CA ILE A 77 5.05 -4.56 -10.89
C ILE A 77 5.63 -5.55 -9.88
N PRO A 78 6.67 -6.33 -10.22
CA PRO A 78 7.37 -7.15 -9.24
C PRO A 78 8.20 -6.29 -8.28
N HIS A 79 8.32 -6.73 -7.03
CA HIS A 79 9.05 -6.01 -5.99
C HIS A 79 10.30 -6.78 -5.56
N SER A 80 11.46 -6.12 -5.56
CA SER A 80 12.71 -6.74 -5.10
C SER A 80 12.66 -7.16 -3.63
N SER A 81 11.98 -6.38 -2.78
CA SER A 81 11.73 -6.74 -1.38
C SER A 81 10.86 -7.98 -1.19
N LEU A 82 10.20 -8.44 -2.27
CA LEU A 82 9.29 -9.56 -2.31
C LEU A 82 9.84 -10.68 -3.23
N ASN A 83 11.17 -10.79 -3.34
CA ASN A 83 11.87 -11.76 -4.20
C ASN A 83 11.44 -11.71 -5.68
N GLY A 84 11.06 -10.54 -6.19
CA GLY A 84 10.61 -10.37 -7.57
C GLY A 84 9.16 -10.78 -7.82
N GLU A 85 8.39 -11.04 -6.78
CA GLU A 85 6.95 -11.30 -6.87
C GLU A 85 6.13 -10.01 -6.66
N THR A 86 4.85 -10.07 -7.02
CA THR A 86 3.89 -9.00 -6.75
C THR A 86 3.21 -9.21 -5.39
N PRO A 87 2.70 -8.16 -4.74
CA PRO A 87 1.94 -8.30 -3.50
C PRO A 87 0.77 -9.29 -3.60
N ALA A 88 0.04 -9.30 -4.72
CA ALA A 88 -1.08 -10.22 -4.93
C ALA A 88 -0.63 -11.69 -4.99
N ARG A 89 0.47 -11.99 -5.67
CA ARG A 89 1.08 -13.34 -5.68
C ARG A 89 1.49 -13.79 -4.29
N LEU A 90 2.13 -12.91 -3.51
CA LEU A 90 2.58 -13.24 -2.16
C LEU A 90 1.47 -13.59 -1.19
N VAL A 91 0.31 -12.91 -1.29
CA VAL A 91 -0.86 -13.21 -0.45
C VAL A 91 -1.68 -14.40 -0.99
N GLY A 92 -1.21 -15.06 -2.06
CA GLY A 92 -1.82 -16.28 -2.60
C GLY A 92 -2.91 -16.05 -3.64
N VAL A 93 -3.02 -14.86 -4.24
CA VAL A 93 -3.93 -14.67 -5.38
C VAL A 93 -3.41 -15.46 -6.58
N SER A 94 -4.22 -16.39 -7.08
CA SER A 94 -3.91 -17.17 -8.27
C SER A 94 -4.40 -16.49 -9.54
N TYR A 95 -3.48 -16.24 -10.46
CA TYR A 95 -3.77 -15.87 -11.85
C TYR A 95 -2.64 -16.41 -12.72
N SER A 96 -2.95 -16.76 -13.97
CA SER A 96 -1.94 -17.17 -14.94
C SER A 96 -1.13 -15.96 -15.42
N GLU A 97 0.07 -16.22 -15.96
CA GLU A 97 0.87 -15.17 -16.58
C GLU A 97 0.14 -14.50 -17.75
N LEU A 98 -0.65 -15.28 -18.51
CA LEU A 98 -1.51 -14.73 -19.57
C LEU A 98 -2.57 -13.79 -18.99
N GLN A 99 -3.22 -14.16 -17.88
CA GLN A 99 -4.17 -13.28 -17.19
C GLN A 99 -3.46 -12.00 -16.72
N ARG A 100 -2.27 -12.11 -16.11
CA ARG A 100 -1.47 -10.96 -15.70
C ARG A 100 -1.06 -10.06 -16.86
N SER A 101 -0.69 -10.61 -18.01
CA SER A 101 -0.37 -9.81 -19.20
C SER A 101 -1.61 -9.15 -19.79
N ASN A 102 -2.75 -9.84 -19.79
CA ASN A 102 -4.02 -9.30 -20.26
C ASN A 102 -4.55 -8.17 -19.37
N LEU A 103 -4.15 -8.12 -18.09
CA LEU A 103 -4.44 -7.00 -17.20
C LEU A 103 -3.89 -5.66 -17.72
N LEU A 104 -2.91 -5.66 -18.63
CA LEU A 104 -2.36 -4.46 -19.27
C LEU A 104 -3.16 -3.98 -20.49
N LEU A 105 -4.12 -4.79 -20.98
CA LEU A 105 -4.89 -4.52 -22.19
C LEU A 105 -6.22 -3.81 -21.93
N PHE A 106 -6.48 -3.40 -20.69
CA PHE A 106 -7.66 -2.65 -20.26
C PHE A 106 -7.29 -1.21 -19.89
#